data_AF-A0A6J7RPT8-F1
#
_entry.id   AF-A0A6J7RPT8-F1
#
_cell.length_a   1.000
_cell.length_b   1.000
_cell.length_c   1.000
_cell.angle_alpha   90.00
_cell.angle_beta   90.00
_cell.angle_gamma   90.00
#
_symmetry.space_group_name_H-M   'P 1'
#
loop_
_entity.id
_entity.type
_entity.pdbx_description
1 polymer ?
#
loop_
_entity_poly.entity_id
_entity_poly.type
_entity_poly.pdbx_seq_one_letter_code
_entity_poly.pdbx_strand_id
1 'polypeptide(L)'
;MLVQNALFATLDPTVRKTHTADGRIYTLTDTVGFVRHLPHQLVDAFKSTLEEVAGADVIVHVVDGSHADPFEQIRAVRAVIDEIGAQEVPEIIAINKSDIADQEILMDILRKEPNSYAISVKTGFGIDALIHAIEKTLPRPKIEVDIVIPYNRGDLISAIHEHGEILSEEYVAEGTAIHARVDAGLARQIHDLQE
;
A
#
# COMPACT_ATOMS: atom_id res chain seq x y z
N MET A 1 0.90 7.04 22.17
CA MET A 1 1.78 8.12 21.67
C MET A 1 0.87 9.32 21.38
N LEU A 2 1.07 10.45 22.05
CA LEU A 2 0.24 11.66 21.90
C LEU A 2 0.69 12.38 20.62
N VAL A 3 -0.13 12.34 19.56
CA VAL A 3 0.11 13.11 18.34
C VAL A 3 -0.15 14.58 18.67
N GLN A 4 0.90 15.39 18.66
CA GLN A 4 0.82 16.84 18.84
C GLN A 4 0.21 17.50 17.59
N ASN A 5 -0.59 18.56 17.81
CA ASN A 5 -1.07 19.47 16.78
C ASN A 5 0.10 20.31 16.21
N ALA A 6 1.06 19.66 15.54
CA ALA A 6 2.16 20.30 14.85
C ALA A 6 1.88 20.30 13.34
N LEU A 7 2.29 21.37 12.64
CA LEU A 7 2.10 21.53 11.19
C LEU A 7 2.76 20.41 10.35
N PHE A 8 3.69 19.64 10.93
CA PHE A 8 4.31 18.48 10.29
C PHE A 8 4.45 17.38 11.35
N ALA A 9 3.56 16.38 11.32
CA ALA A 9 3.59 15.28 12.29
C ALA A 9 4.69 14.24 11.96
N THR A 10 5.07 14.14 10.68
CA THR A 10 6.16 13.26 10.20
C THR A 10 6.99 14.08 9.20
N LEU A 11 8.29 14.26 9.47
CA LEU A 11 9.22 15.04 8.63
C LEU A 11 10.15 14.15 7.80
N ASP A 12 10.36 12.90 8.21
CA ASP A 12 11.13 11.89 7.49
C ASP A 12 10.22 10.72 7.12
N PRO A 13 10.24 10.22 5.86
CA PRO A 13 9.44 9.08 5.48
C PRO A 13 9.86 7.84 6.28
N THR A 14 8.92 7.23 7.00
CA THR A 14 9.18 6.00 7.74
C THR A 14 8.73 4.81 6.92
N VAL A 15 9.69 3.99 6.47
CA VAL A 15 9.41 2.75 5.75
C VAL A 15 9.32 1.58 6.72
N ARG A 16 8.22 0.83 6.66
CA ARG A 16 8.03 -0.42 7.40
C ARG A 16 7.74 -1.56 6.44
N LYS A 17 8.44 -2.68 6.61
CA LYS A 17 8.11 -3.94 5.91
C LYS A 17 7.02 -4.68 6.67
N THR A 18 6.11 -5.27 5.92
CA THR A 18 5.00 -6.08 6.43
C THR A 18 4.63 -7.15 5.41
N HIS A 19 3.77 -8.09 5.81
CA HIS A 19 3.28 -9.18 4.97
C HIS A 19 1.78 -9.04 4.77
N THR A 20 1.33 -9.36 3.56
CA THR A 20 -0.09 -9.59 3.28
C THR A 20 -0.55 -10.89 3.95
N ALA A 21 -1.86 -11.10 4.07
CA ALA A 21 -2.41 -12.36 4.55
C ALA A 21 -1.99 -13.61 3.74
N ASP A 22 -1.65 -13.43 2.46
CA ASP A 22 -1.13 -14.47 1.56
C ASP A 22 0.41 -14.56 1.53
N GLY A 23 1.11 -13.83 2.42
CA GLY A 23 2.55 -13.97 2.66
C GLY A 23 3.45 -13.05 1.83
N ARG A 24 2.91 -12.34 0.82
CA ARG A 24 3.65 -11.38 -0.02
C ARG A 24 4.20 -10.24 0.84
N ILE A 25 5.44 -9.84 0.56
CA ILE A 25 6.08 -8.71 1.26
C ILE A 25 5.66 -7.40 0.61
N TYR A 26 5.27 -6.42 1.42
CA TYR A 26 5.07 -5.05 0.95
C TYR A 26 5.62 -4.03 1.96
N THR A 27 5.88 -2.82 1.47
CA THR A 27 6.36 -1.71 2.28
C THR A 27 5.27 -0.66 2.47
N LEU A 28 5.12 -0.20 3.70
CA LEU A 28 4.33 0.97 4.06
C LEU A 28 5.29 2.13 4.27
N THR A 29 5.14 3.18 3.47
CA THR A 29 5.89 4.43 3.61
C THR A 29 4.95 5.49 4.17
N ASP A 30 5.21 5.95 5.40
CA ASP A 30 4.50 7.09 5.98
C ASP A 30 5.06 8.38 5.35
N THR A 31 4.25 9.09 4.58
CA THR A 31 4.67 10.31 3.89
C THR A 31 4.40 11.56 4.76
N VAL A 32 4.99 12.68 4.36
CA VAL A 32 4.72 13.96 5.02
C VAL A 32 3.24 14.32 4.81
N GLY A 33 2.51 14.57 5.90
CA GLY A 33 1.10 14.90 5.85
C GLY A 33 0.81 16.18 5.05
N PHE A 34 -0.25 16.17 4.25
CA PHE A 34 -0.70 17.34 3.49
C PHE A 34 -1.31 18.38 4.43
N VAL A 35 -0.66 19.54 4.54
CA VAL A 35 -1.22 20.70 5.25
C VAL A 35 -2.08 21.50 4.27
N ARG A 36 -3.22 22.04 4.74
CA ARG A 36 -4.07 22.92 3.93
C ARG A 36 -3.25 24.05 3.30
N HIS A 37 -3.52 24.34 2.03
CA HIS A 37 -2.85 25.40 1.28
C HIS A 37 -1.33 25.34 1.42
N LEU A 38 -0.71 24.22 1.04
CA LEU A 38 0.73 24.22 0.80
C LEU A 38 1.04 25.40 -0.13
N PRO A 39 1.83 26.39 0.31
CA PRO A 39 2.30 27.41 -0.61
C PRO A 39 2.96 26.70 -1.80
N HIS A 40 2.76 27.15 -3.03
CA HIS A 40 3.38 26.52 -4.21
C HIS A 40 4.90 26.29 -4.03
N GLN A 41 5.58 27.21 -3.33
CA GLN A 41 7.01 27.08 -2.99
C GLN A 41 7.34 25.91 -2.05
N LEU A 42 6.40 25.49 -1.20
CA LEU A 42 6.53 24.32 -0.34
C LEU A 42 6.25 23.04 -1.11
N VAL A 43 5.29 23.05 -2.04
CA VAL A 43 5.05 21.91 -2.94
C VAL A 43 6.32 21.59 -3.72
N ASP A 44 7.01 22.60 -4.25
CA ASP A 44 8.30 22.41 -4.93
C ASP A 44 9.38 21.82 -4.01
N ALA A 45 9.40 22.20 -2.73
CA ALA A 45 10.36 21.68 -1.75
C ALA A 45 10.05 20.24 -1.30
N PHE A 46 8.78 19.83 -1.32
CA PHE A 46 8.35 18.46 -1.00
C PHE A 46 8.19 17.58 -2.23
N LYS A 47 8.27 18.13 -3.44
CA LYS A 47 8.13 17.38 -4.68
C LYS A 47 9.09 16.19 -4.74
N SER A 48 10.35 16.40 -4.37
CA SER A 48 11.35 15.33 -4.31
C SER A 48 11.01 14.23 -3.30
N THR A 49 10.34 14.56 -2.20
CA THR A 49 9.86 13.57 -1.21
C THR A 49 8.52 12.93 -1.60
N LEU A 50 7.77 13.56 -2.50
CA LEU A 50 6.49 13.07 -3.01
C LEU A 50 6.63 12.32 -4.33
N GLU A 51 7.75 12.44 -5.05
CA GLU A 51 8.06 11.63 -6.24
C GLU A 51 8.01 10.13 -5.95
N GLU A 52 8.30 9.71 -4.71
CA GLU A 52 8.13 8.32 -4.26
C GLU A 52 6.67 7.83 -4.34
N VAL A 53 5.69 8.75 -4.20
CA VAL A 53 4.26 8.43 -4.32
C VAL A 53 3.89 8.03 -5.74
N ALA A 54 4.52 8.62 -6.76
CA ALA A 54 4.29 8.27 -8.17
C ALA A 54 4.80 6.87 -8.51
N GLY A 55 5.75 6.34 -7.73
CA GLY A 55 6.24 4.96 -7.85
C GLY A 55 5.49 3.95 -6.98
N ALA A 56 4.48 4.38 -6.21
CA ALA A 56 3.74 3.48 -5.33
C ALA A 56 2.76 2.61 -6.11
N ASP A 57 2.54 1.39 -5.62
CA ASP A 57 1.52 0.49 -6.16
C ASP A 57 0.10 0.90 -5.75
N VAL A 58 -0.03 1.52 -4.57
CA VAL A 58 -1.31 1.94 -3.97
C VAL A 58 -1.07 3.17 -3.11
N ILE A 59 -1.96 4.16 -3.20
CA ILE A 59 -2.01 5.32 -2.31
C ILE A 59 -3.12 5.11 -1.28
N VAL A 60 -2.78 5.20 0.01
CA VAL A 60 -3.77 5.24 1.10
C VAL A 60 -3.96 6.68 1.54
N HIS A 61 -5.05 7.28 1.10
CA HIS A 61 -5.39 8.66 1.40
C HIS A 61 -6.23 8.73 2.67
N VAL A 62 -5.61 9.12 3.78
CA VAL A 62 -6.29 9.23 5.08
C VAL A 62 -6.99 10.58 5.19
N VAL A 63 -8.31 10.57 5.41
CA VAL A 63 -9.16 11.76 5.51
C VAL A 63 -9.75 11.86 6.91
N ASP A 64 -9.80 13.07 7.49
CA ASP A 64 -10.47 13.29 8.77
C ASP A 64 -11.99 13.42 8.57
N GLY A 65 -12.73 12.33 8.84
CA GLY A 65 -14.19 12.31 8.71
C GLY A 65 -14.94 13.18 9.73
N SER A 66 -14.28 13.62 10.80
CA SER A 66 -14.86 14.55 11.78
C SER A 66 -14.77 16.03 11.37
N HIS A 67 -14.07 16.29 10.26
CA HIS A 67 -13.88 17.65 9.77
C HIS A 67 -15.18 18.22 9.16
N ALA A 68 -15.33 19.54 9.19
CA ALA A 68 -16.54 20.22 8.71
C ALA A 68 -16.78 20.08 7.19
N ASP A 69 -15.70 19.98 6.40
CA ASP A 69 -15.74 19.66 4.97
C ASP A 69 -14.64 18.63 4.60
N PRO A 70 -14.90 17.32 4.73
CA PRO A 70 -13.94 16.29 4.33
C PRO A 70 -13.74 16.23 2.82
N PHE A 71 -14.72 16.65 2.01
CA PHE A 71 -14.60 16.67 0.56
C PHE A 71 -13.58 17.70 0.09
N GLU A 72 -13.46 18.83 0.77
CA GLU A 72 -12.37 19.80 0.53
C GLU A 72 -11.00 19.17 0.73
N GLN A 73 -10.82 18.39 1.81
CA GLN A 73 -9.56 17.69 2.06
C GLN A 73 -9.23 16.71 0.93
N ILE A 74 -10.22 15.93 0.50
CA ILE A 74 -10.06 14.98 -0.61
C ILE A 74 -9.61 15.70 -1.88
N ARG A 75 -10.29 16.78 -2.26
CA ARG A 75 -9.96 17.57 -3.46
C ARG A 75 -8.56 18.18 -3.37
N ALA A 76 -8.18 18.70 -2.19
CA ALA A 76 -6.88 19.33 -2.00
C ALA A 76 -5.73 18.34 -2.19
N VAL A 77 -5.83 17.13 -1.63
CA VAL A 77 -4.80 16.10 -1.78
C VAL A 77 -4.76 15.56 -3.20
N ARG A 78 -5.92 15.32 -3.84
CA ARG A 78 -5.96 14.90 -5.26
C ARG A 78 -5.28 15.91 -6.19
N ALA A 79 -5.45 17.21 -5.95
CA ALA A 79 -4.74 18.22 -6.73
C ALA A 79 -3.20 18.08 -6.62
N VAL A 80 -2.67 17.72 -5.45
CA VAL A 80 -1.23 17.48 -5.29
C VAL A 80 -0.80 16.16 -5.94
N ILE A 81 -1.61 15.10 -5.83
CA ILE A 81 -1.39 13.81 -6.52
C ILE A 81 -1.30 14.03 -8.04
N ASP A 82 -2.17 14.88 -8.60
CA ASP A 82 -2.15 15.25 -10.02
C ASP A 82 -0.87 16.04 -10.38
N GLU A 83 -0.46 17.00 -9.55
CA GLU A 83 0.75 17.81 -9.78
C GLU A 83 2.05 16.99 -9.80
N ILE A 84 2.10 15.89 -9.04
CA ILE A 84 3.24 14.96 -9.01
C ILE A 84 3.14 13.82 -10.04
N GLY A 85 2.05 13.76 -10.82
CA GLY A 85 1.86 12.77 -11.88
C GLY A 85 1.45 11.39 -11.39
N ALA A 86 0.89 11.28 -10.17
CA ALA A 86 0.53 10.01 -9.53
C ALA A 86 -0.97 9.66 -9.67
N GLN A 87 -1.71 10.35 -10.55
CA GLN A 87 -3.17 10.17 -10.70
C GLN A 87 -3.60 8.78 -11.21
N GLU A 88 -2.69 8.03 -11.83
CA GLU A 88 -2.96 6.67 -12.31
C GLU A 88 -2.76 5.60 -11.22
N VAL A 89 -2.15 5.99 -10.08
CA VAL A 89 -1.92 5.07 -8.97
C VAL A 89 -3.26 4.81 -8.27
N PRO A 90 -3.63 3.54 -8.03
CA PRO A 90 -4.84 3.21 -7.29
C PRO A 90 -4.94 3.93 -5.93
N GLU A 91 -5.99 4.72 -5.75
CA GLU A 91 -6.26 5.45 -4.49
C GLU A 91 -7.30 4.71 -3.66
N ILE A 92 -6.99 4.46 -2.38
CA ILE A 92 -7.93 4.00 -1.34
C ILE A 92 -8.13 5.15 -0.35
N ILE A 93 -9.38 5.59 -0.16
CA ILE A 93 -9.71 6.64 0.80
C ILE A 93 -10.03 6.01 2.17
N ALA A 94 -9.21 6.31 3.17
CA ALA A 94 -9.40 5.87 4.55
C ALA A 94 -10.00 7.01 5.38
N ILE A 95 -11.32 7.00 5.60
CA ILE A 95 -12.03 8.04 6.34
C ILE A 95 -11.88 7.76 7.83
N ASN A 96 -10.88 8.37 8.46
CA ASN A 96 -10.58 8.21 9.87
C ASN A 96 -11.52 9.02 10.77
N LYS A 97 -11.56 8.66 12.06
CA LYS A 97 -12.42 9.24 13.09
C LYS A 97 -13.92 9.04 12.84
N SER A 98 -14.29 7.91 12.22
CA SER A 98 -15.69 7.54 11.99
C SER A 98 -16.50 7.40 13.28
N ASP A 99 -15.85 7.26 14.44
CA ASP A 99 -16.49 7.21 15.76
C ASP A 99 -17.10 8.54 16.22
N ILE A 100 -16.66 9.67 15.64
CA ILE A 100 -17.15 11.02 15.98
C ILE A 100 -17.57 11.82 14.74
N ALA A 101 -17.51 11.21 13.55
CA ALA A 101 -17.89 11.84 12.30
C ALA A 101 -19.41 12.05 12.21
N ASP A 102 -19.82 13.08 11.47
CA ASP A 102 -21.22 13.22 11.09
C ASP A 102 -21.62 12.07 10.17
N GLN A 103 -22.71 11.38 10.52
CA GLN A 103 -23.12 10.17 9.82
C GLN A 103 -23.64 10.45 8.40
N GLU A 104 -24.26 11.62 8.17
CA GLU A 104 -24.77 11.99 6.85
C GLU A 104 -23.60 12.27 5.91
N ILE A 105 -22.60 13.03 6.38
CA ILE A 105 -21.38 13.32 5.62
C ILE A 105 -20.62 12.02 5.31
N LEU A 106 -20.42 11.15 6.31
CA LEU A 106 -19.72 9.89 6.12
C LEU A 106 -20.40 9.01 5.06
N MET A 107 -21.72 8.89 5.11
CA MET A 107 -22.49 8.09 4.15
C MET A 107 -22.48 8.70 2.75
N ASP A 108 -22.42 10.03 2.64
CA ASP A 108 -22.29 10.70 1.35
C ASP A 108 -20.92 10.42 0.71
N ILE A 109 -19.83 10.46 1.49
CA ILE A 109 -18.49 10.10 0.99
C ILE A 109 -18.47 8.65 0.53
N LEU A 110 -18.95 7.70 1.35
CA LEU A 110 -18.98 6.27 1.00
C LEU A 110 -19.80 5.98 -0.28
N ARG A 111 -20.78 6.82 -0.61
CA ARG A 111 -21.57 6.69 -1.85
C ARG A 111 -20.85 7.27 -3.07
N LYS A 112 -20.15 8.38 -2.89
CA LYS A 112 -19.48 9.10 -3.99
C LYS A 112 -18.09 8.54 -4.29
N GLU A 113 -17.42 8.00 -3.30
CA GLU A 113 -16.07 7.46 -3.38
C GLU A 113 -16.12 5.92 -3.25
N PRO A 114 -16.14 5.18 -4.37
CA PRO A 114 -16.38 3.73 -4.35
C PRO A 114 -15.24 2.93 -3.70
N ASN A 115 -14.02 3.48 -3.65
CA ASN A 115 -12.88 2.86 -2.98
C ASN A 115 -12.57 3.55 -1.64
N SER A 116 -13.60 3.75 -0.82
CA SER A 116 -13.49 4.40 0.48
C SER A 116 -13.93 3.50 1.63
N TYR A 117 -13.25 3.63 2.77
CA TYR A 117 -13.45 2.82 3.96
C TYR A 117 -13.55 3.71 5.19
N ALA A 118 -14.64 3.59 5.93
CA ALA A 118 -14.82 4.25 7.21
C ALA A 118 -14.01 3.52 8.29
N ILE A 119 -13.07 4.22 8.93
CA ILE A 119 -12.22 3.67 9.98
C ILE A 119 -12.22 4.56 11.22
N SER A 120 -11.89 3.95 12.36
CA SER A 120 -11.47 4.69 13.53
C SER A 120 -10.21 4.04 14.09
N VAL A 121 -9.08 4.71 13.89
CA VAL A 121 -7.79 4.26 14.46
C VAL A 121 -7.87 4.18 15.99
N LYS A 122 -8.71 5.01 16.62
CA LYS A 122 -8.90 5.03 18.08
C LYS A 122 -9.60 3.78 18.59
N THR A 123 -10.63 3.30 17.88
CA THR A 123 -11.41 2.14 18.32
C THR A 123 -10.97 0.83 17.66
N GLY A 124 -10.18 0.91 16.57
CA GLY A 124 -9.84 -0.21 15.70
C GLY A 124 -10.91 -0.54 14.66
N PHE A 125 -12.05 0.18 14.65
CA PHE A 125 -13.12 -0.08 13.69
C PHE A 125 -12.64 0.09 12.24
N GLY A 126 -12.99 -0.86 11.38
CA GLY A 126 -12.76 -0.79 9.93
C GLY A 126 -11.32 -1.02 9.48
N ILE A 127 -10.36 -1.19 10.41
CA ILE A 127 -8.94 -1.36 10.07
C ILE A 127 -8.69 -2.65 9.28
N ASP A 128 -9.28 -3.78 9.70
CA ASP A 128 -9.11 -5.05 8.98
C ASP A 128 -9.65 -5.00 7.55
N ALA A 129 -10.80 -4.32 7.35
CA ALA A 129 -11.38 -4.13 6.03
C ALA A 129 -10.49 -3.26 5.14
N LEU A 130 -9.90 -2.20 5.70
CA LEU A 130 -8.94 -1.35 5.00
C LEU A 130 -7.67 -2.13 4.63
N ILE A 131 -7.10 -2.92 5.54
CA ILE A 131 -5.93 -3.75 5.27
C ILE A 131 -6.24 -4.72 4.13
N HIS A 132 -7.37 -5.43 4.21
CA HIS A 132 -7.78 -6.35 3.15
C HIS A 132 -7.92 -5.67 1.78
N ALA A 133 -8.45 -4.44 1.75
CA ALA A 133 -8.56 -3.65 0.52
C ALA A 133 -7.18 -3.28 -0.05
N ILE A 134 -6.23 -2.88 0.80
CA ILE A 134 -4.85 -2.58 0.41
C ILE A 134 -4.22 -3.83 -0.20
N GLU A 135 -4.26 -4.97 0.50
CA GLU A 135 -3.65 -6.24 0.06
C GLU A 135 -4.22 -6.75 -1.27
N LYS A 136 -5.50 -6.50 -1.53
CA LYS A 136 -6.18 -6.87 -2.77
C LYS A 136 -5.76 -5.98 -3.95
N THR A 137 -5.44 -4.71 -3.68
CA THR A 137 -5.05 -3.73 -4.70
C THR A 137 -3.58 -3.88 -5.09
N LEU A 138 -2.73 -4.35 -4.17
CA LEU A 138 -1.33 -4.65 -4.46
C LEU A 138 -1.18 -5.61 -5.65
N PRO A 139 -0.20 -5.37 -6.54
CA PRO A 139 0.04 -6.20 -7.70
C PRO A 139 0.25 -7.65 -7.29
N ARG A 140 -0.25 -8.56 -8.14
CA ARG A 140 -0.10 -10.00 -7.96
C ARG A 140 0.81 -10.56 -9.06
N PRO A 141 1.81 -11.38 -8.71
CA PRO A 141 2.53 -12.17 -9.70
C PRO A 141 1.56 -13.10 -10.43
N LYS A 142 1.75 -13.26 -11.74
CA LYS A 142 0.79 -13.95 -12.62
C LYS A 142 1.30 -15.27 -13.18
N ILE A 143 2.61 -15.51 -13.13
CA ILE A 143 3.21 -16.69 -13.76
C ILE A 143 3.31 -17.78 -12.71
N GLU A 144 2.56 -18.85 -12.93
CA GLU A 144 2.56 -20.01 -12.06
C GLU A 144 3.76 -20.91 -12.41
N VAL A 145 4.51 -21.32 -11.38
CA VAL A 145 5.64 -22.23 -11.49
C VAL A 145 5.43 -23.38 -10.52
N ASP A 146 5.72 -24.60 -10.97
CA ASP A 146 5.69 -25.83 -10.18
C ASP A 146 7.00 -26.57 -10.47
N ILE A 147 7.95 -26.49 -9.53
CA ILE A 147 9.33 -26.92 -9.74
C ILE A 147 9.98 -27.37 -8.44
N VAL A 148 10.95 -28.28 -8.56
CA VAL A 148 11.86 -28.62 -7.46
C VAL A 148 13.12 -27.75 -7.59
N ILE A 149 13.32 -26.85 -6.63
CA ILE A 149 14.52 -26.01 -6.54
C ILE A 149 15.58 -26.75 -5.71
N PRO A 150 16.76 -27.07 -6.26
CA PRO A 150 17.78 -27.78 -5.51
C PRO A 150 18.32 -26.93 -4.35
N TYR A 151 18.80 -27.57 -3.29
CA TYR A 151 19.29 -26.88 -2.09
C TYR A 151 20.48 -25.94 -2.31
N ASN A 152 21.19 -26.06 -3.43
CA ASN A 152 22.25 -25.14 -3.81
C ASN A 152 21.74 -23.80 -4.40
N ARG A 153 20.44 -23.68 -4.67
CA ARG A 153 19.76 -22.47 -5.18
C ARG A 153 18.83 -21.84 -4.15
N GLY A 154 19.32 -21.69 -2.92
CA GLY A 154 18.60 -20.97 -1.86
C GLY A 154 18.33 -19.49 -2.21
N ASP A 155 19.07 -18.93 -3.17
CA ASP A 155 18.81 -17.61 -3.76
C ASP A 155 17.41 -17.54 -4.39
N LEU A 156 17.02 -18.57 -5.16
CA LEU A 156 15.71 -18.62 -5.82
C LEU A 156 14.59 -18.82 -4.81
N ILE A 157 14.78 -19.66 -3.80
CA ILE A 157 13.81 -19.83 -2.71
C ILE A 157 13.57 -18.50 -2.00
N SER A 158 14.64 -17.80 -1.62
CA SER A 158 14.55 -16.49 -0.97
C SER A 158 13.83 -15.48 -1.86
N ALA A 159 14.15 -15.44 -3.16
CA ALA A 159 13.49 -14.56 -4.12
C ALA A 159 11.98 -14.85 -4.26
N ILE A 160 11.57 -16.13 -4.26
CA ILE A 160 10.14 -16.51 -4.29
C ILE A 160 9.43 -16.10 -3.01
N HIS A 161 10.05 -16.24 -1.84
CA HIS A 161 9.45 -15.74 -0.59
C HIS A 161 9.31 -14.21 -0.57
N GLU A 162 10.24 -13.49 -1.19
CA GLU A 162 10.23 -12.03 -1.19
C GLU A 162 9.27 -11.43 -2.23
N HIS A 163 9.20 -12.01 -3.43
CA HIS A 163 8.53 -11.42 -4.60
C HIS A 163 7.40 -12.29 -5.16
N GLY A 164 7.25 -13.53 -4.68
CA GLY A 164 6.25 -14.50 -5.12
C GLY A 164 5.07 -14.64 -4.18
N GLU A 165 4.04 -15.34 -4.65
CA GLU A 165 2.91 -15.85 -3.87
C GLU A 165 3.05 -17.37 -3.79
N ILE A 166 3.36 -17.92 -2.60
CA ILE A 166 3.55 -19.37 -2.43
C ILE A 166 2.19 -20.05 -2.25
N LEU A 167 1.92 -21.03 -3.10
CA LEU A 167 0.72 -21.86 -3.05
C LEU A 167 0.97 -23.16 -2.27
N SER A 168 2.14 -23.78 -2.45
CA SER A 168 2.63 -24.88 -1.62
C SER A 168 4.16 -24.97 -1.61
N GLU A 169 4.70 -25.49 -0.52
CA GLU A 169 6.14 -25.71 -0.32
C GLU A 169 6.33 -27.04 0.42
N GLU A 170 7.15 -27.95 -0.14
CA GLU A 170 7.49 -29.24 0.47
C GLU A 170 8.98 -29.56 0.29
N TYR A 171 9.64 -30.05 1.34
CA TYR A 171 11.03 -30.50 1.27
C TYR A 171 11.11 -31.95 0.77
N VAL A 172 11.82 -32.16 -0.33
CA VAL A 172 12.03 -33.46 -0.97
C VAL A 172 13.52 -33.80 -1.04
N ALA A 173 13.85 -35.04 -1.45
CA ALA A 173 15.24 -35.49 -1.48
C ALA A 173 16.12 -34.67 -2.45
N GLU A 174 15.56 -34.23 -3.59
CA GLU A 174 16.31 -33.46 -4.59
C GLU A 174 16.36 -31.94 -4.31
N GLY A 175 15.58 -31.42 -3.35
CA GLY A 175 15.46 -29.99 -3.09
C GLY A 175 14.16 -29.59 -2.40
N THR A 176 13.68 -28.38 -2.68
CA THR A 176 12.38 -27.89 -2.23
C THR A 176 11.41 -27.87 -3.41
N ALA A 177 10.38 -28.69 -3.37
CA ALA A 177 9.26 -28.64 -4.30
C ALA A 177 8.41 -27.40 -3.96
N ILE A 178 8.27 -26.49 -4.91
CA ILE A 178 7.56 -25.23 -4.72
C ILE A 178 6.54 -25.04 -5.84
N HIS A 179 5.31 -24.75 -5.43
CA HIS A 179 4.25 -24.26 -6.30
C HIS A 179 3.99 -22.81 -5.92
N ALA A 180 4.31 -21.89 -6.81
CA ALA A 180 4.20 -20.47 -6.52
C ALA A 180 3.78 -19.67 -7.75
N ARG A 181 3.29 -18.45 -7.54
CA ARG A 181 3.20 -17.44 -8.60
C ARG A 181 4.33 -16.46 -8.46
N VAL A 182 5.01 -16.19 -9.55
CA VAL A 182 6.16 -15.28 -9.63
C VAL A 182 5.98 -14.26 -10.76
N ASP A 183 6.82 -13.22 -10.75
CA ASP A 183 6.91 -12.28 -11.86
C ASP A 183 7.66 -12.90 -13.06
N ALA A 184 7.67 -12.18 -14.19
CA ALA A 184 8.32 -12.66 -15.42
C ALA A 184 9.84 -12.74 -15.34
N GLY A 185 10.48 -11.96 -14.47
CA GLY A 185 11.92 -11.99 -14.27
C GLY A 185 12.34 -13.25 -13.52
N LEU A 186 11.68 -13.52 -12.41
CA LEU A 186 11.94 -14.70 -11.58
C LEU A 186 11.53 -15.99 -12.30
N ALA A 187 10.41 -15.99 -13.04
CA ALA A 187 10.04 -17.13 -13.89
C ALA A 187 11.15 -17.49 -14.90
N ARG A 188 11.82 -16.50 -15.49
CA ARG A 188 12.92 -16.73 -16.43
C ARG A 188 14.14 -17.35 -15.73
N GLN A 189 14.52 -16.83 -14.58
CA GLN A 189 15.64 -17.39 -13.79
C GLN A 189 15.37 -18.84 -13.36
N ILE A 190 14.11 -19.17 -13.06
CA ILE A 190 13.68 -20.53 -12.75
C ILE A 190 13.73 -21.43 -13.99
N HIS A 191 13.32 -20.93 -15.16
CA HIS A 191 13.43 -21.67 -16.42
C HIS A 191 14.88 -21.97 -16.81
N ASP A 192 15.79 -21.00 -16.64
CA ASP A 192 17.22 -21.16 -16.93
C ASP A 192 17.90 -22.22 -16.03
N LEU A 193 17.26 -22.62 -14.92
CA LEU A 193 17.73 -23.71 -14.06
C LEU A 193 17.49 -25.10 -14.68
N GLN A 194 16.50 -25.22 -15.58
CA GLN A 194 16.09 -26.49 -16.20
C GLN A 194 16.82 -26.78 -17.52
N GLU A 195 17.57 -25.82 -18.07
CA GLU A 195 18.47 -25.99 -19.23
C GLU A 195 19.88 -26.42 -18.82
#